data_AF-A0A239N164-F1
#
_entry.id   AF-A0A239N164-F1
#
_cell.length_a   1.000
_cell.length_b   1.000
_cell.length_c   1.000
_cell.angle_alpha   90.00
_cell.angle_beta   90.00
_cell.angle_gamma   90.00
#
_symmetry.space_group_name_H-M   'P 1'
#
loop_
_entity.id
_entity.type
_entity.pdbx_description
1 polymer ?
#
loop_
_entity_poly.entity_id
_entity_poly.type
_entity_poly.pdbx_seq_one_letter_code
_entity_poly.pdbx_strand_id
1 'polypeptide(L)'
;MGVVVFDPAAFKQRYPEFDSVSDSLLTAYFYEATIYLDNTDESRVTDLGFRTVLLWMLTAHIAAINAGVNGESASPLVGRINNATEGSVSVGTDMGQVPFTAAWFLQTKYGAAFWQATAPFRTMQYIPGRSREITWRNRFPWVP
;
A
#
# COMPACT_ATOMS: atom_id res chain seq x y z
N MET A 1 -15.71 -2.64 13.32
CA MET A 1 -14.44 -1.90 13.15
C MET A 1 -13.38 -2.73 13.84
N GLY A 2 -12.25 -2.96 13.18
CA GLY A 2 -11.21 -3.88 13.66
C GLY A 2 -9.84 -3.52 13.10
N VAL A 3 -8.82 -4.12 13.71
CA VAL A 3 -7.41 -3.97 13.33
C VAL A 3 -6.96 -5.25 12.64
N VAL A 4 -6.19 -5.13 11.57
CA VAL A 4 -5.57 -6.30 10.94
C VAL A 4 -4.45 -6.79 11.84
N VAL A 5 -4.55 -8.04 12.29
CA VAL A 5 -3.49 -8.75 13.01
C VAL A 5 -2.62 -9.48 11.99
N PHE A 6 -1.30 -9.31 12.10
CA PHE A 6 -0.37 -9.98 11.20
C PHE A 6 -0.21 -11.45 11.56
N ASP A 7 -0.39 -12.33 10.57
CA ASP A 7 -0.16 -13.76 10.67
C ASP A 7 1.01 -14.14 9.73
N PRO A 8 2.22 -14.38 10.27
CA PRO A 8 3.38 -14.75 9.47
C PRO A 8 3.19 -16.04 8.67
N ALA A 9 2.45 -17.03 9.21
CA ALA A 9 2.25 -18.31 8.55
C ALA A 9 1.32 -18.16 7.35
N ALA A 10 0.20 -17.44 7.51
CA ALA A 10 -0.70 -17.15 6.40
C ALA A 10 -0.06 -16.22 5.36
N PHE A 11 0.80 -15.29 5.79
CA PHE A 11 1.58 -14.46 4.88
C PHE A 11 2.53 -15.30 4.01
N LYS A 12 3.30 -16.22 4.62
CA LYS A 12 4.21 -17.12 3.90
C LYS A 12 3.48 -18.09 2.97
N GLN A 13 2.27 -18.52 3.30
CA GLN A 13 1.44 -19.29 2.36
C GLN A 13 1.08 -18.51 1.10
N ARG A 14 0.85 -17.20 1.23
CA ARG A 14 0.54 -16.31 0.09
C ARG A 14 1.79 -15.92 -0.69
N TYR A 15 2.90 -15.74 -0.01
CA TYR A 15 4.18 -15.32 -0.57
C TYR A 15 5.30 -16.30 -0.14
N PRO A 16 5.34 -17.51 -0.73
CA PRO A 16 6.30 -18.55 -0.36
C PRO A 16 7.76 -18.13 -0.58
N GLU A 17 8.02 -17.13 -1.41
CA GLU A 17 9.35 -16.59 -1.65
C GLU A 17 10.01 -15.90 -0.42
N PHE A 18 9.24 -15.62 0.63
CA PHE A 18 9.73 -15.08 1.90
C PHE A 18 9.80 -16.11 3.04
N ASP A 19 9.70 -17.40 2.72
CA ASP A 19 9.72 -18.46 3.74
C ASP A 19 11.04 -18.47 4.56
N SER A 20 12.15 -18.07 3.92
CA SER A 20 13.47 -17.92 4.55
C SER A 20 13.59 -16.72 5.51
N VAL A 21 12.64 -15.78 5.49
CA VAL A 21 12.65 -14.59 6.34
C VAL A 21 12.05 -14.94 7.71
N SER A 22 12.66 -14.47 8.80
CA SER A 22 12.17 -14.77 10.15
C SER A 22 10.84 -14.08 10.45
N ASP A 23 9.98 -14.75 11.22
CA ASP A 23 8.63 -14.26 11.54
C ASP A 23 8.66 -12.94 12.32
N SER A 24 9.64 -12.76 13.22
CA SER A 24 9.85 -11.52 13.96
C SER A 24 10.16 -10.34 13.04
N LEU A 25 10.93 -10.59 11.98
CA LEU A 25 11.36 -9.58 11.03
C LEU A 25 10.23 -9.23 10.05
N LEU A 26 9.46 -10.24 9.60
CA LEU A 26 8.21 -9.99 8.85
C LEU A 26 7.19 -9.17 9.67
N THR A 27 7.11 -9.43 10.98
CA THR A 27 6.26 -8.65 11.89
C THR A 27 6.73 -7.20 11.99
N ALA A 28 8.05 -6.96 12.06
CA ALA A 28 8.60 -5.61 12.02
C ALA A 28 8.26 -4.88 10.71
N TYR A 29 8.38 -5.55 9.56
CA TYR A 29 7.97 -4.98 8.28
C TYR A 29 6.47 -4.73 8.17
N PHE A 30 5.64 -5.54 8.83
CA PHE A 30 4.22 -5.25 8.92
C PHE A 30 3.96 -3.96 9.73
N TYR A 31 4.67 -3.74 10.84
CA TYR A 31 4.55 -2.47 11.57
C TYR A 31 4.99 -1.28 10.72
N GLU A 32 6.08 -1.41 9.97
CA GLU A 32 6.49 -0.39 8.99
C GLU A 32 5.41 -0.17 7.94
N ALA A 33 4.73 -1.23 7.49
CA ALA A 33 3.66 -1.12 6.51
C ALA A 33 2.46 -0.28 7.02
N THR A 34 2.18 -0.33 8.33
CA THR A 34 1.11 0.48 8.94
C THR A 34 1.38 1.99 8.92
N ILE A 35 2.62 2.42 8.68
CA ILE A 35 2.96 3.85 8.51
C ILE A 35 2.37 4.39 7.20
N TYR A 36 2.36 3.57 6.15
CA TYR A 36 1.88 3.96 4.82
C TYR A 36 0.38 3.76 4.65
N LEU A 37 -0.18 2.73 5.29
CA LEU A 37 -1.60 2.46 5.30
C LEU A 37 -2.07 2.32 6.74
N ASP A 38 -2.93 3.25 7.16
CA ASP A 38 -3.52 3.24 8.48
C ASP A 38 -4.25 1.91 8.75
N ASN A 39 -3.92 1.27 9.86
CA ASN A 39 -4.51 0.03 10.33
C ASN A 39 -5.50 0.24 11.49
N THR A 40 -5.75 1.48 11.89
CA THR A 40 -6.73 1.80 12.92
C THR A 40 -8.16 1.72 12.38
N ASP A 41 -9.11 1.85 13.30
CA ASP A 41 -10.53 1.90 12.99
C ASP A 41 -10.95 3.11 12.14
N GLU A 42 -10.12 4.15 12.09
CA GLU A 42 -10.37 5.39 11.31
C GLU A 42 -9.86 5.32 9.87
N SER A 43 -9.22 4.21 9.50
CA SER A 43 -8.65 4.05 8.16
C SER A 43 -9.73 4.11 7.08
N ARG A 44 -9.39 4.81 5.99
CA ARG A 44 -10.26 4.99 4.81
C ARG A 44 -10.65 3.68 4.15
N VAL A 45 -9.84 2.64 4.35
CA VAL A 45 -10.13 1.29 3.88
C VAL A 45 -10.93 0.56 4.97
N THR A 46 -12.26 0.64 4.90
CA THR A 46 -13.14 0.11 5.94
C THR A 46 -13.30 -1.41 5.91
N ASP A 47 -13.14 -2.04 4.73
CA ASP A 47 -13.19 -3.49 4.58
C ASP A 47 -11.88 -4.14 5.09
N LEU A 48 -12.01 -5.01 6.10
CA LEU A 48 -10.84 -5.63 6.74
C LEU A 48 -10.14 -6.64 5.85
N GLY A 49 -10.87 -7.39 5.03
CA GLY A 49 -10.27 -8.34 4.09
C GLY A 49 -9.40 -7.63 3.07
N PHE A 50 -9.91 -6.56 2.49
CA PHE A 50 -9.21 -5.73 1.53
C PHE A 50 -8.04 -4.97 2.17
N ARG A 51 -8.20 -4.44 3.39
CA ARG A 51 -7.09 -3.82 4.14
C ARG A 51 -5.96 -4.81 4.41
N THR A 52 -6.31 -6.04 4.80
CA THR A 52 -5.34 -7.12 5.05
C THR A 52 -4.52 -7.40 3.80
N VAL A 53 -5.17 -7.54 2.65
CA VAL A 53 -4.51 -7.76 1.37
C VAL A 53 -3.53 -6.61 1.04
N LEU A 54 -3.95 -5.36 1.23
CA LEU A 54 -3.11 -4.19 0.96
C LEU A 54 -1.90 -4.12 1.89
N LEU A 55 -2.10 -4.30 3.21
CA LEU A 55 -1.01 -4.32 4.18
C LEU A 55 -0.01 -5.45 3.89
N TRP A 56 -0.49 -6.62 3.48
CA TRP A 56 0.38 -7.74 3.13
C TRP A 56 1.17 -7.49 1.84
N MET A 57 0.55 -6.87 0.82
CA MET A 57 1.30 -6.44 -0.38
C MET A 57 2.41 -5.45 -0.02
N LEU A 58 2.15 -4.54 0.91
CA LEU A 58 3.13 -3.53 1.33
C LEU A 58 4.22 -4.12 2.24
N THR A 59 3.86 -5.08 3.10
CA THR A 59 4.82 -5.86 3.90
C THR A 59 5.76 -6.65 2.98
N ALA A 60 5.22 -7.31 1.94
CA ALA A 60 6.01 -8.02 0.94
C ALA A 60 6.93 -7.07 0.13
N HIS A 61 6.47 -5.85 -0.15
CA HIS A 61 7.30 -4.85 -0.81
C HIS A 61 8.52 -4.45 0.03
N ILE A 62 8.31 -4.17 1.33
CA ILE A 62 9.37 -3.82 2.27
C ILE A 62 10.33 -5.02 2.46
N ALA A 63 9.79 -6.23 2.60
CA ALA A 63 10.58 -7.44 2.71
C ALA A 63 11.47 -7.66 1.48
N ALA A 64 10.92 -7.50 0.28
CA ALA A 64 11.68 -7.63 -0.96
C ALA A 64 12.82 -6.60 -1.09
N ILE A 65 12.62 -5.38 -0.61
CA ILE A 65 13.66 -4.34 -0.65
C ILE A 65 14.75 -4.59 0.39
N ASN A 66 14.39 -4.98 1.61
CA ASN A 66 15.32 -5.00 2.74
C ASN A 66 15.95 -6.37 3.02
N ALA A 67 15.19 -7.46 2.81
CA ALA A 67 15.67 -8.83 3.02
C ALA A 67 16.01 -9.55 1.71
N GLY A 68 15.47 -9.07 0.58
CA GLY A 68 15.57 -9.74 -0.71
C GLY A 68 14.49 -10.82 -0.88
N VAL A 69 14.59 -11.59 -1.96
CA VAL A 69 13.56 -12.56 -2.38
C VAL A 69 14.23 -13.89 -2.71
N ASN A 70 13.63 -15.03 -2.33
CA ASN A 70 14.18 -16.36 -2.57
C ASN A 70 15.59 -16.60 -1.98
N GLY A 71 15.94 -15.93 -0.89
CA GLY A 71 17.25 -16.06 -0.24
C GLY A 71 18.39 -15.30 -0.92
N GLU A 72 18.10 -14.57 -2.00
CA GLU A 72 19.04 -13.59 -2.56
C GLU A 72 19.10 -12.37 -1.65
N SER A 73 20.31 -11.80 -1.48
CA SER A 73 20.48 -10.60 -0.66
C SER A 73 19.78 -9.40 -1.30
N ALA A 74 19.22 -8.54 -0.46
CA ALA A 74 18.71 -7.24 -0.87
C ALA A 74 19.77 -6.45 -1.65
N SER A 75 19.40 -5.93 -2.82
CA SER A 75 20.27 -5.03 -3.56
C SER A 75 20.37 -3.70 -2.81
N PRO A 76 21.57 -3.17 -2.52
CA PRO A 76 21.72 -1.84 -1.92
C PRO A 76 21.34 -0.71 -2.89
N LEU A 77 21.02 -1.05 -4.14
CA LEU A 77 20.69 -0.09 -5.19
C LEU A 77 19.25 0.39 -5.07
N VAL A 78 19.05 1.68 -4.78
CA VAL A 78 17.73 2.31 -4.74
C VAL A 78 17.44 2.96 -6.09
N GLY A 79 16.51 2.39 -6.85
CA GLY A 79 16.11 2.90 -8.17
C GLY A 79 15.60 1.80 -9.10
N ARG A 80 15.05 2.19 -10.26
CA ARG A 80 14.64 1.23 -11.30
C ARG A 80 15.89 0.63 -11.94
N ILE A 81 15.98 -0.70 -11.95
CA ILE A 81 17.01 -1.42 -12.70
C ILE A 81 16.62 -1.37 -14.19
N ASN A 82 17.22 -0.43 -14.93
CA ASN A 82 16.98 -0.27 -16.37
C ASN A 82 17.77 -1.29 -17.21
N ASN A 83 18.84 -1.84 -16.65
CA ASN A 83 19.68 -2.86 -17.27
C ASN A 83 20.42 -3.62 -16.17
N ALA A 84 20.37 -4.94 -16.23
CA ALA A 84 21.30 -5.82 -15.52
C ALA A 84 21.98 -6.69 -16.59
N THR A 85 23.31 -6.66 -16.63
CA THR A 85 24.12 -7.48 -17.53
C THR A 85 24.86 -8.52 -16.71
N GLU A 86 24.47 -9.78 -16.86
CA GLU A 86 25.20 -10.93 -16.32
C GLU A 86 25.66 -11.77 -17.53
N GLY A 87 26.88 -11.52 -18.02
CA GLY A 87 27.35 -12.14 -19.27
C GLY A 87 26.60 -11.66 -20.52
N SER A 88 26.14 -12.59 -21.37
CA SER A 88 25.43 -12.29 -22.63
C SER A 88 23.92 -12.08 -22.47
N VAL A 89 23.41 -11.98 -21.25
CA VAL A 89 21.98 -11.79 -20.97
C VAL A 89 21.78 -10.40 -20.38
N SER A 90 21.08 -9.57 -21.14
CA SER A 90 20.61 -8.25 -20.70
C SER A 90 19.09 -8.30 -20.54
N VAL A 91 18.60 -7.96 -19.35
CA VAL A 91 17.17 -7.78 -19.09
C VAL A 91 16.88 -6.29 -18.95
N GLY A 92 16.11 -5.74 -19.90
CA GLY A 92 15.55 -4.40 -19.83
C GLY A 92 14.08 -4.47 -19.44
N THR A 93 13.70 -3.81 -18.35
CA THR A 93 12.29 -3.65 -17.98
C THR A 93 11.92 -2.18 -18.06
N ASP A 94 10.87 -1.86 -18.82
CA ASP A 94 10.39 -0.48 -18.97
C ASP A 94 8.89 -0.40 -18.67
N MET A 95 8.51 0.66 -17.94
CA MET A 95 7.14 0.99 -17.55
C MET A 95 6.79 2.43 -17.99
N GLY A 96 7.60 3.04 -18.86
CA GLY A 96 7.39 4.40 -19.36
C GLY A 96 7.61 5.48 -18.28
N GLN A 97 6.95 6.64 -18.46
CA GLN A 97 7.03 7.76 -17.52
C GLN A 97 6.24 7.46 -16.25
N VAL A 98 6.97 7.32 -15.14
CA VAL A 98 6.42 7.06 -13.82
C VAL A 98 6.33 8.38 -13.05
N PRO A 99 5.17 8.75 -12.48
CA PRO A 99 5.08 9.93 -11.62
C PRO A 99 5.95 9.71 -10.37
N PHE A 100 6.61 10.77 -9.89
CA PHE A 100 7.52 10.68 -8.73
C PHE A 100 6.89 10.01 -7.50
N THR A 101 5.58 10.21 -7.32
CA THR A 101 4.78 9.62 -6.23
C THR A 101 4.67 8.09 -6.29
N ALA A 102 4.88 7.48 -7.45
CA ALA A 102 4.84 6.04 -7.69
C ALA A 102 6.22 5.38 -7.71
N ALA A 103 7.31 6.16 -7.78
CA ALA A 103 8.65 5.65 -8.10
C ALA A 103 9.17 4.61 -7.09
N TRP A 104 8.89 4.79 -5.79
CA TRP A 104 9.29 3.83 -4.76
C TRP A 104 8.50 2.52 -4.86
N PHE A 105 7.18 2.61 -4.99
CA PHE A 105 6.30 1.45 -5.09
C PHE A 105 6.60 0.58 -6.32
N LEU A 106 7.03 1.18 -7.42
CA LEU A 106 7.36 0.45 -8.65
C LEU A 106 8.70 -0.30 -8.61
N GLN A 107 9.45 -0.26 -7.50
CA GLN A 107 10.70 -1.04 -7.36
C GLN A 107 10.46 -2.55 -7.27
N THR A 108 9.26 -3.00 -6.89
CA THR A 108 8.93 -4.43 -6.76
C THR A 108 7.55 -4.74 -7.34
N LYS A 109 7.31 -6.01 -7.69
CA LYS A 109 5.98 -6.48 -8.16
C LYS A 109 4.87 -6.23 -7.13
N TYR A 110 5.16 -6.34 -5.83
CA TYR A 110 4.16 -6.16 -4.77
C TYR A 110 3.82 -4.70 -4.56
N GLY A 111 4.83 -3.82 -4.54
CA GLY A 111 4.61 -2.37 -4.44
C GLY A 111 3.85 -1.85 -5.66
N ALA A 112 4.14 -2.35 -6.86
CA ALA A 112 3.38 -1.99 -8.06
C ALA A 112 1.91 -2.43 -7.99
N ALA A 113 1.64 -3.64 -7.51
CA ALA A 113 0.28 -4.12 -7.28
C ALA A 113 -0.46 -3.28 -6.23
N PHE A 114 0.20 -2.97 -5.10
CA PHE A 114 -0.34 -2.09 -4.05
C PHE A 114 -0.66 -0.71 -4.62
N TRP A 115 0.24 -0.14 -5.42
CA TRP A 115 0.06 1.17 -6.04
C TRP A 115 -1.17 1.17 -6.95
N GLN A 116 -1.39 0.14 -7.76
CA GLN A 116 -2.59 0.05 -8.59
C GLN A 116 -3.86 -0.16 -7.76
N ALA A 117 -3.82 -1.05 -6.77
CA ALA A 117 -4.97 -1.35 -5.91
C ALA A 117 -5.44 -0.13 -5.08
N THR A 118 -4.51 0.78 -4.73
CA THR A 118 -4.82 1.98 -3.96
C THR A 118 -5.19 3.20 -4.81
N ALA A 119 -5.25 3.08 -6.15
CA ALA A 119 -5.60 4.18 -7.03
C ALA A 119 -6.90 4.93 -6.66
N PRO A 120 -8.01 4.25 -6.27
CA PRO A 120 -9.25 4.93 -5.88
C PRO A 120 -9.12 5.81 -4.63
N PHE A 121 -8.15 5.52 -3.75
CA PHE A 121 -7.96 6.27 -2.51
C PHE A 121 -7.03 7.48 -2.68
N ARG A 122 -6.29 7.56 -3.79
CA ARG A 122 -5.36 8.66 -4.06
C ARG A 122 -5.95 9.79 -4.91
N THR A 123 -7.24 9.73 -5.21
CA THR A 123 -7.97 10.80 -5.90
C THR A 123 -8.68 11.71 -4.91
N MET A 124 -8.97 12.94 -5.34
CA MET A 124 -9.70 13.90 -4.54
C MET A 124 -11.14 13.39 -4.27
N GLN A 125 -11.55 13.37 -3.01
CA GLN A 125 -12.92 13.09 -2.61
C GLN A 125 -13.62 14.39 -2.21
N TYR A 126 -14.76 14.66 -2.82
CA TYR A 126 -15.60 15.80 -2.48
C TYR A 126 -16.45 15.47 -1.25
N ILE A 127 -16.27 16.24 -0.17
CA ILE A 127 -17.13 16.18 1.01
C ILE A 127 -18.01 17.44 0.98
N PRO A 128 -19.32 17.33 0.72
CA PRO A 128 -20.19 18.50 0.70
C PRO A 128 -20.25 19.15 2.08
N GLY A 129 -20.14 20.47 2.11
CA GLY A 129 -20.34 21.24 3.34
C GLY A 129 -21.78 21.11 3.84
N ARG A 130 -21.97 21.15 5.16
CA ARG A 130 -23.33 21.25 5.74
C ARG A 130 -23.83 22.67 5.56
N SER A 131 -24.91 22.88 4.81
CA SER A 131 -25.66 24.13 4.90
C SER A 131 -26.39 24.15 6.26
N ARG A 132 -26.18 25.22 7.04
CA ARG A 132 -27.05 25.47 8.19
C ARG A 132 -28.33 26.07 7.63
N GLU A 133 -29.46 25.41 7.84
CA GLU A 133 -30.75 26.06 7.61
C GLU A 133 -30.83 27.29 8.52
N ILE A 134 -30.88 28.48 7.92
CA ILE A 134 -31.14 29.71 8.66
C ILE A 134 -32.62 29.65 9.09
N THR A 135 -32.86 29.26 10.33
CA THR A 135 -34.20 29.04 10.92
C THR A 135 -35.06 30.32 10.95
N TRP A 136 -34.51 31.48 10.62
CA TRP A 136 -35.26 32.75 10.55
C TRP A 136 -36.27 32.82 9.39
N ARG A 137 -36.21 31.92 8.40
CA ARG A 137 -37.13 31.93 7.24
C ARG A 137 -38.59 31.60 7.59
N ASN A 138 -38.86 31.08 8.80
CA ASN A 138 -40.22 30.75 9.27
C ASN A 138 -40.78 31.73 10.31
N ARG A 139 -40.17 32.91 10.51
CA ARG A 139 -40.62 33.88 11.54
C ARG A 139 -41.84 34.73 11.13
N PHE A 140 -42.16 34.81 9.84
CA PHE A 140 -43.29 35.62 9.38
C PHE A 140 -44.32 34.74 8.66
N PRO A 141 -45.40 34.31 9.33
CA PRO A 141 -46.54 33.74 8.62
C PRO A 141 -47.14 34.85 7.73
N TRP A 142 -47.23 34.58 6.44
CA TRP A 142 -48.11 35.35 5.55
C TRP A 142 -49.53 35.26 6.10
N VAL A 143 -50.06 36.38 6.57
CA VAL A 143 -51.49 36.53 6.89
C VAL A 143 -52.16 37.06 5.61
N PRO A 144 -53.20 36.38 5.08
CA PRO A 144 -53.94 36.81 3.89
C PRO A 144 -54.60 38.19 4.03
#